data_AF-A0A6I2VIR3-F1
#
_entry.id   AF-A0A6I2VIR3-F1
#
_cell.length_a   1.000
_cell.length_b   1.000
_cell.length_c   1.000
_cell.angle_alpha   90.00
_cell.angle_beta   90.00
_cell.angle_gamma   90.00
#
_symmetry.space_group_name_H-M   'P 1'
#
loop_
_entity.id
_entity.type
_entity.pdbx_description
1 polymer ?
#
loop_
_entity_poly.entity_id
_entity_poly.type
_entity_poly.pdbx_seq_one_letter_code
_entity_poly.pdbx_strand_id
1 'polypeptide(L)'
;MSKARSAGLLDTSVVIAMARGLDPELLPDESFISTITLAELSVGPLVAHTLEERMARQLVLQQVEADFTALPFSAEAARKYGKIAGALRASGRTGRARAFDTLIAAIASAHDLPIYTANPTDFDLISDVVVKAVPSPG
;
A
#
# COMPACT_ATOMS: atom_id res chain seq x y z
N MET A 1 26.70 -7.70 15.27
CA MET A 1 25.36 -8.33 15.28
C MET A 1 24.68 -7.93 13.98
N SER A 2 24.30 -8.90 13.14
CA SER A 2 23.57 -8.59 11.89
C SER A 2 22.20 -8.02 12.26
N LYS A 3 21.83 -6.86 11.71
CA LYS A 3 20.45 -6.35 11.78
C LYS A 3 19.55 -7.42 11.15
N ALA A 4 18.42 -7.75 11.78
CA ALA A 4 17.42 -8.62 11.16
C ALA A 4 16.89 -7.93 9.91
N ARG A 5 16.86 -8.63 8.77
CA ARG A 5 16.25 -8.09 7.54
C ARG A 5 14.79 -7.76 7.81
N SER A 6 14.39 -6.56 7.41
CA SER A 6 13.04 -6.04 7.54
C SER A 6 12.24 -6.31 6.27
N ALA A 7 10.98 -6.73 6.43
CA ALA A 7 10.03 -6.89 5.33
C ALA A 7 8.83 -5.94 5.55
N GLY A 8 8.17 -5.52 4.48
CA GLY A 8 6.98 -4.68 4.60
C GLY A 8 6.15 -4.56 3.32
N LEU A 9 4.89 -4.18 3.51
CA LEU A 9 3.95 -3.89 2.43
C LEU A 9 3.96 -2.38 2.15
N LEU A 10 4.31 -2.00 0.93
CA LEU A 10 4.26 -0.62 0.47
C LEU A 10 2.83 -0.29 0.00
N ASP A 11 2.24 0.72 0.61
CA ASP A 11 1.00 1.33 0.13
C ASP A 11 1.24 2.10 -1.19
N THR A 12 0.18 2.35 -1.95
CA THR A 12 0.19 3.06 -3.23
C THR A 12 0.83 4.44 -3.11
N SER A 13 0.63 5.12 -1.98
CA SER A 13 1.26 6.41 -1.69
C SER A 13 2.80 6.35 -1.67
N VAL A 14 3.38 5.26 -1.17
CA VAL A 14 4.85 5.06 -1.12
C VAL A 14 5.40 4.79 -2.49
N VAL A 15 4.73 3.95 -3.28
CA VAL A 15 5.13 3.67 -4.66
C VAL A 15 5.19 4.96 -5.49
N ILE A 16 4.19 5.83 -5.32
CA ILE A 16 4.17 7.15 -5.96
C ILE A 16 5.31 8.05 -5.44
N ALA A 17 5.58 8.01 -4.13
CA ALA A 17 6.68 8.76 -3.52
C ALA A 17 8.06 8.31 -4.07
N MET A 18 8.27 7.00 -4.27
CA MET A 18 9.49 6.47 -4.88
C MET A 18 9.72 7.02 -6.29
N ALA A 19 8.67 7.07 -7.12
CA ALA A 19 8.74 7.67 -8.45
C ALA A 19 9.08 9.18 -8.42
N ARG A 20 8.93 9.83 -7.26
CA ARG A 20 9.26 11.24 -7.01
C ARG A 20 10.56 11.44 -6.24
N GLY A 21 11.36 10.38 -6.03
CA GLY A 21 12.67 10.46 -5.40
C GLY A 21 12.68 10.26 -3.89
N LEU A 22 11.72 9.50 -3.33
CA LEU A 22 11.82 9.00 -1.95
C LEU A 22 13.16 8.24 -1.76
N ASP A 23 13.83 8.50 -0.64
CA ASP A 23 15.06 7.81 -0.26
C ASP A 23 14.80 6.31 -0.02
N PRO A 24 15.43 5.39 -0.80
CA PRO A 24 15.26 3.95 -0.63
C PRO A 24 15.66 3.42 0.75
N GLU A 25 16.54 4.12 1.49
CA GLU A 25 16.94 3.72 2.85
C GLU A 25 15.79 3.82 3.87
N LEU A 26 14.68 4.48 3.51
CA LEU A 26 13.47 4.56 4.33
C LEU A 26 12.54 3.34 4.14
N LEU A 27 12.86 2.44 3.20
CA LEU A 27 12.07 1.26 2.86
C LEU A 27 12.58 0.01 3.60
N PRO A 28 11.77 -1.06 3.72
CA PRO A 28 12.25 -2.33 4.24
C PRO A 28 13.22 -3.00 3.26
N ASP A 29 14.10 -3.86 3.79
CA ASP A 29 15.05 -4.64 2.99
C ASP A 29 14.33 -5.54 1.96
N GLU A 30 13.13 -6.01 2.29
CA GLU A 30 12.24 -6.76 1.41
C GLU A 30 10.89 -6.06 1.29
N SER A 31 10.59 -5.57 0.09
CA SER A 31 9.40 -4.77 -0.18
C SER A 31 8.39 -5.55 -1.02
N PHE A 32 7.13 -5.50 -0.60
CA PHE A 32 5.98 -6.07 -1.31
C PHE A 32 4.96 -4.98 -1.61
N ILE A 33 4.10 -5.21 -2.61
CA ILE A 33 2.89 -4.41 -2.79
C ILE A 33 1.66 -5.29 -2.64
N SER A 34 0.49 -4.68 -2.51
CA SER A 34 -0.77 -5.43 -2.58
C SER A 34 -1.29 -5.51 -4.02
N THR A 35 -2.10 -6.51 -4.33
CA THR A 35 -2.84 -6.52 -5.61
C THR A 35 -3.82 -5.34 -5.73
N ILE A 36 -4.20 -4.70 -4.62
CA ILE A 36 -5.04 -3.50 -4.61
C ILE A 36 -4.23 -2.30 -5.12
N THR A 37 -3.01 -2.12 -4.62
CA THR A 37 -2.05 -1.13 -5.11
C THR A 37 -1.76 -1.31 -6.59
N LEU A 38 -1.52 -2.55 -7.03
CA LEU A 38 -1.35 -2.85 -8.46
C LEU A 38 -2.58 -2.44 -9.29
N ALA A 39 -3.79 -2.72 -8.79
CA ALA A 39 -5.03 -2.33 -9.47
C ALA A 39 -5.17 -0.79 -9.55
N GLU A 40 -4.85 -0.06 -8.48
CA GLU A 40 -4.89 1.41 -8.47
C GLU A 40 -3.91 2.00 -9.49
N LEU A 41 -2.68 1.50 -9.53
CA LEU A 41 -1.66 1.91 -10.50
C LEU A 41 -2.06 1.57 -11.94
N SER A 42 -2.74 0.44 -12.14
CA SER A 42 -3.24 0.01 -13.46
C SER A 42 -4.31 0.95 -14.02
N VAL A 43 -5.14 1.55 -13.15
CA VAL A 43 -6.15 2.54 -13.57
C VAL A 43 -5.49 3.84 -14.02
N GLY A 44 -4.39 4.24 -13.37
CA GLY A 44 -3.72 5.53 -13.57
C GLY A 44 -3.48 5.94 -15.03
N PRO A 45 -2.80 5.12 -15.86
CA PRO A 45 -2.55 5.41 -17.27
C PRO A 45 -3.83 5.47 -18.12
N LEU A 46 -4.84 4.65 -17.78
CA LEU A 46 -6.09 4.53 -18.54
C LEU A 46 -6.97 5.77 -18.41
N VAL A 47 -6.87 6.48 -17.28
CA VAL A 47 -7.66 7.69 -17.01
C VAL A 47 -6.86 8.99 -17.17
N ALA A 48 -5.60 8.91 -17.60
CA ALA A 48 -4.74 10.08 -17.80
C ALA A 48 -5.24 10.97 -18.96
N HIS A 49 -5.15 12.29 -18.77
CA HIS A 49 -5.69 13.27 -19.72
C HIS A 49 -4.68 13.71 -20.78
N THR A 50 -3.39 13.59 -20.49
CA THR A 50 -2.30 13.94 -21.41
C THR A 50 -1.45 12.73 -21.75
N LEU A 51 -0.76 12.78 -22.90
CA LEU A 51 0.17 11.72 -23.29
C LEU A 51 1.34 11.60 -22.30
N GLU A 52 1.85 12.74 -21.83
CA GLU A 52 2.93 12.81 -20.86
C GLU A 52 2.54 12.15 -19.52
N GLU A 53 1.36 12.48 -18.99
CA GLU A 53 0.85 11.87 -17.76
C GLU A 53 0.63 10.36 -17.93
N ARG A 54 0.08 9.94 -19.07
CA ARG A 54 -0.10 8.52 -19.39
C ARG A 54 1.24 7.79 -19.41
N MET A 55 2.24 8.33 -20.11
CA MET A 55 3.57 7.73 -20.21
C MET A 55 4.24 7.63 -18.84
N ALA A 56 4.19 8.69 -18.04
CA ALA A 56 4.76 8.70 -16.69
C ALA A 56 4.10 7.64 -15.79
N ARG A 57 2.77 7.56 -15.77
CA ARG A 57 2.04 6.55 -14.97
C ARG A 57 2.27 5.14 -15.48
N GLN A 58 2.40 4.95 -16.80
CA GLN A 58 2.67 3.64 -17.39
C GLN A 58 4.07 3.14 -16.99
N LEU A 59 5.06 4.04 -16.99
CA LEU A 59 6.41 3.72 -16.55
C LEU A 59 6.45 3.31 -15.08
N VAL A 60 5.72 4.02 -14.20
CA VAL A 60 5.60 3.65 -12.79
C VAL A 60 4.99 2.25 -12.64
N LEU A 61 3.91 1.95 -13.36
CA LEU A 61 3.29 0.62 -13.32
C LEU A 61 4.28 -0.49 -13.75
N GLN A 62 4.99 -0.29 -14.87
CA GLN A 62 5.96 -1.26 -15.38
C GLN A 62 7.12 -1.49 -14.40
N GLN A 63 7.64 -0.42 -13.79
CA GLN A 63 8.71 -0.53 -12.80
C GLN A 63 8.24 -1.32 -11.58
N VAL A 64 7.01 -1.04 -11.12
CA VAL A 64 6.41 -1.74 -9.98
C VAL A 64 6.21 -3.22 -10.25
N GLU A 65 5.72 -3.59 -11.44
CA GLU A 65 5.56 -4.99 -11.84
C GLU A 65 6.90 -5.73 -11.97
N ALA A 66 7.98 -5.01 -12.31
CA ALA A 66 9.31 -5.58 -12.41
C ALA A 66 9.99 -5.76 -11.04
N ASP A 67 9.79 -4.80 -10.13
CA ASP A 67 10.54 -4.73 -8.87
C ASP A 67 9.84 -5.43 -7.70
N PHE A 68 8.51 -5.51 -7.71
CA PHE A 68 7.74 -5.95 -6.55
C PHE A 68 6.86 -7.16 -6.83
N THR A 69 6.78 -8.04 -5.82
CA THR A 69 5.75 -9.08 -5.78
C THR A 69 4.46 -8.50 -5.22
N ALA A 70 3.36 -8.66 -5.96
CA ALA A 70 2.02 -8.29 -5.51
C ALA A 70 1.36 -9.41 -4.69
N LEU A 71 1.15 -9.16 -3.41
CA LEU A 71 0.48 -10.09 -2.51
C LEU A 71 -1.04 -10.07 -2.75
N PRO A 72 -1.67 -11.25 -2.98
CA PRO A 72 -3.07 -11.32 -3.37
C PRO A 72 -4.01 -11.09 -2.19
N PHE A 73 -5.21 -10.58 -2.49
CA PHE A 73 -6.33 -10.65 -1.56
C PHE A 73 -6.85 -12.09 -1.42
N SER A 74 -6.19 -12.85 -0.54
CA SER A 74 -6.48 -14.26 -0.28
C SER A 74 -7.71 -14.47 0.62
N ALA A 75 -8.13 -15.72 0.79
CA ALA A 75 -9.19 -16.07 1.75
C ALA A 75 -8.83 -15.71 3.20
N GLU A 76 -7.54 -15.70 3.56
CA GLU A 76 -7.09 -15.24 4.86
C GLU A 76 -7.21 -13.72 5.00
N ALA A 77 -6.73 -12.98 4.00
CA ALA A 77 -6.91 -11.53 3.95
C ALA A 77 -8.40 -11.15 4.00
N ALA A 78 -9.28 -11.91 3.33
CA ALA A 78 -10.73 -11.68 3.41
C ALA A 78 -11.30 -11.82 4.83
N ARG A 79 -10.80 -12.77 5.64
CA ARG A 79 -11.19 -12.90 7.05
C ARG A 79 -10.65 -11.76 7.91
N LYS A 80 -9.40 -11.34 7.68
CA LYS A 80 -8.80 -10.17 8.35
C LYS A 80 -9.58 -8.90 8.01
N TYR A 81 -9.94 -8.69 6.75
CA TYR A 81 -10.80 -7.59 6.29
C TYR A 81 -12.11 -7.53 7.07
N GLY A 82 -12.81 -8.67 7.23
CA GLY A 82 -14.07 -8.71 7.97
C GLY A 82 -13.94 -8.19 9.42
N LYS A 83 -12.85 -8.55 10.10
CA LYS A 83 -12.55 -8.08 11.46
C LYS A 83 -12.28 -6.57 11.48
N ILE A 84 -11.37 -6.10 10.62
CA ILE A 84 -10.99 -4.68 10.54
C ILE A 84 -12.22 -3.82 10.18
N ALA A 85 -12.95 -4.21 9.13
CA ALA A 85 -14.15 -3.49 8.69
C ALA A 85 -15.26 -3.50 9.75
N GLY A 86 -15.40 -4.59 10.52
CA GLY A 86 -16.31 -4.67 11.66
C GLY A 86 -15.95 -3.65 12.75
N ALA A 87 -14.67 -3.57 13.13
CA ALA A 87 -14.17 -2.61 14.10
C ALA A 87 -14.37 -1.16 13.66
N LEU A 88 -14.04 -0.83 12.40
CA LEU A 88 -14.22 0.51 11.82
C LEU A 88 -15.70 0.94 11.78
N ARG A 89 -16.61 0.01 11.48
CA ARG A 89 -18.05 0.28 11.54
C ARG A 89 -18.53 0.54 12.96
N ALA A 90 -18.05 -0.23 13.94
CA ALA A 90 -18.37 -0.03 15.35
C ALA A 90 -17.87 1.34 15.85
N SER A 91 -16.77 1.86 15.30
CA SER A 91 -16.26 3.20 15.63
C SER A 91 -16.95 4.35 14.85
N GLY A 92 -18.05 4.08 14.13
CA GLY A 92 -18.86 5.11 13.45
C GLY A 92 -18.23 5.73 12.19
N ARG A 93 -17.22 5.08 11.59
CA ARG A 93 -16.47 5.64 10.44
C ARG A 93 -16.67 4.82 9.17
N THR A 94 -17.39 5.37 8.19
CA THR A 94 -17.67 4.72 6.90
C THR A 94 -17.43 5.67 5.72
N GLY A 95 -16.31 5.52 5.00
CA GLY A 95 -16.00 6.30 3.80
C GLY A 95 -15.45 5.43 2.68
N ARG A 96 -15.78 5.75 1.42
CA ARG A 96 -15.40 4.94 0.23
C ARG A 96 -13.90 4.92 -0.05
N ALA A 97 -13.20 6.04 0.19
CA ALA A 97 -11.74 6.13 0.08
C ALA A 97 -11.03 5.11 0.99
N ARG A 98 -11.60 4.84 2.18
CA ARG A 98 -11.06 3.89 3.16
C ARG A 98 -11.29 2.42 2.82
N ALA A 99 -12.05 2.12 1.77
CA ALA A 99 -12.30 0.74 1.38
C ALA A 99 -11.04 0.05 0.85
N PHE A 100 -10.20 0.75 0.10
CA PHE A 100 -8.93 0.21 -0.38
C PHE A 100 -7.90 0.10 0.74
N ASP A 101 -7.75 1.12 1.59
CA ASP A 101 -6.85 1.05 2.76
C ASP A 101 -7.18 -0.14 3.67
N THR A 102 -8.46 -0.42 3.87
CA THR A 102 -8.90 -1.58 4.66
C THR A 102 -8.53 -2.90 3.99
N LEU A 103 -8.59 -2.99 2.66
CA LEU A 103 -8.16 -4.18 1.91
C LEU A 103 -6.64 -4.35 1.94
N ILE A 104 -5.89 -3.26 1.77
CA ILE A 104 -4.41 -3.23 1.87
C ILE A 104 -3.99 -3.69 3.27
N ALA A 105 -4.61 -3.16 4.32
CA ALA A 105 -4.31 -3.55 5.69
C ALA A 105 -4.68 -5.00 5.99
N ALA A 106 -5.76 -5.51 5.41
CA ALA A 106 -6.13 -6.91 5.53
C ALA A 106 -5.10 -7.85 4.88
N ILE A 107 -4.53 -7.46 3.74
CA ILE A 107 -3.44 -8.21 3.10
C ILE A 107 -2.18 -8.15 3.96
N ALA A 108 -1.80 -6.97 4.45
CA ALA A 108 -0.64 -6.82 5.33
C ALA A 108 -0.77 -7.69 6.60
N SER A 109 -1.94 -7.66 7.24
CA SER A 109 -2.23 -8.46 8.45
C SER A 109 -2.30 -9.97 8.19
N ALA A 110 -2.62 -10.39 6.97
CA ALA A 110 -2.59 -11.82 6.60
C ALA A 110 -1.16 -12.35 6.37
N HIS A 111 -0.22 -11.46 6.10
CA HIS A 111 1.18 -11.78 5.88
C HIS A 111 2.10 -11.37 7.05
N ASP A 112 1.52 -10.87 8.15
CA ASP A 112 2.24 -10.32 9.31
C ASP A 112 3.27 -9.24 8.93
N LEU A 113 2.95 -8.42 7.91
CA LEU A 113 3.82 -7.36 7.42
C LEU A 113 3.40 -5.98 7.96
N PRO A 114 4.36 -5.11 8.33
CA PRO A 114 4.08 -3.70 8.56
C PRO A 114 3.70 -3.02 7.24
N ILE A 115 2.84 -2.00 7.33
CA ILE A 115 2.48 -1.13 6.20
C ILE A 115 3.38 0.09 6.21
N TYR A 116 4.01 0.37 5.08
CA TYR A 116 4.69 1.63 4.82
C TYR A 116 3.73 2.54 4.05
N THR A 117 3.53 3.77 4.51
CA THR A 117 2.58 4.72 3.88
C THR A 117 3.04 6.17 4.06
N ALA A 118 2.75 7.02 3.09
CA ALA A 118 2.90 8.47 3.22
C ALA A 118 1.69 9.13 3.91
N ASN A 119 0.61 8.38 4.14
CA ASN A 119 -0.64 8.85 4.75
C ASN A 119 -0.99 8.02 6.01
N PRO A 120 -0.17 8.06 7.08
CA PRO A 120 -0.35 7.18 8.24
C PRO A 120 -1.72 7.30 8.91
N THR A 121 -2.35 8.48 8.84
CA THR A 121 -3.68 8.74 9.42
C THR A 121 -4.80 7.91 8.82
N ASP A 122 -4.61 7.38 7.62
CA ASP A 122 -5.58 6.51 6.96
C ASP A 122 -5.70 5.15 7.66
N PHE A 123 -4.67 4.77 8.44
CA PHE A 123 -4.55 3.50 9.14
C PHE A 123 -4.72 3.58 10.66
N ASP A 124 -4.89 4.77 11.25
CA ASP A 124 -4.93 5.01 12.72
C ASP A 124 -5.89 4.10 13.50
N LEU A 125 -6.96 3.63 12.86
CA LEU A 125 -8.00 2.82 13.49
C LEU A 125 -7.87 1.32 13.22
N ILE A 126 -6.80 0.91 12.56
CA ILE A 126 -6.52 -0.48 12.24
C ILE A 126 -5.44 -0.99 13.19
N SER A 127 -5.87 -1.56 14.32
CA SER A 127 -4.95 -2.07 15.35
C SER A 127 -4.18 -3.34 14.96
N ASP A 128 -4.65 -4.05 13.92
CA ASP A 128 -4.14 -5.36 13.52
C ASP A 128 -2.91 -5.30 12.59
N VAL A 129 -2.36 -4.10 12.36
CA VAL A 129 -1.18 -3.86 11.53
C VAL A 129 -0.26 -2.81 12.14
N VAL A 130 1.04 -3.00 11.99
CA VAL A 130 2.03 -1.98 12.34
C VAL A 130 2.15 -1.00 11.18
N VAL A 131 2.00 0.29 11.45
CA VAL A 131 2.13 1.36 10.44
C VAL A 131 3.48 2.05 10.59
N LYS A 132 4.19 2.19 9.48
CA LYS A 132 5.46 2.92 9.37
C LYS A 132 5.28 4.08 8.40
N ALA A 133 5.32 5.30 8.92
CA ALA A 133 5.21 6.49 8.09
C ALA A 133 6.49 6.70 7.26
N VAL A 134 6.33 7.05 5.99
CA VAL A 134 7.40 7.59 5.13
C VAL A 134 7.06 9.02 4.75
N PRO A 135 8.06 9.90 4.53
CA PRO A 135 7.79 11.26 4.09
C PRO A 135 7.15 11.27 2.70
N SER A 136 6.15 12.13 2.50
CA SER A 136 5.65 12.44 1.16
C SER A 136 6.59 13.47 0.51
N PRO A 137 7.22 13.18 -0.65
CA PRO A 137 7.96 14.18 -1.39
C PRO A 137 7.00 15.28 -1.85
N GLY A 138 7.40 16.53 -1.57
CA GLY A 138 6.65 17.75 -1.90
C GLY A 138 6.49 18.02 -3.39
#